data_AF-A0A1D8A890-F1
#
_entry.id   AF-A0A1D8A890-F1
#
_cell.length_a   1.000
_cell.length_b   1.000
_cell.length_c   1.000
_cell.angle_alpha   90.00
_cell.angle_beta   90.00
_cell.angle_gamma   90.00
#
_symmetry.space_group_name_H-M   'P 1'
#
loop_
_entity.id
_entity.type
_entity.pdbx_description
1 polymer ?
#
loop_
_entity_poly.entity_id
_entity_poly.type
_entity_poly.pdbx_seq_one_letter_code
_entity_poly.pdbx_strand_id
1 'polypeptide(L)'
;MTDWTPYTTRASDWFRTLRDRICAEFEAIEREGGSDAVFGYTPWQRAAVEGAEDKQGGETGGGTRGLMKGRVFEKVGVNISTVSGGLAKDFAATINGASAENNGFTATGISLVAHMANPHVPAVHMNTRFLTTTRAWFGGGADLNPPLPYQEDTAEFHAEFKAACDAHGADYYDRFRAWADEYFYIPHRKVHRGVGGIFYDHLECGDEAAWEANFAFTQAVGEAFLAVFPRLVRRRMGMDFTPADKAQQLEWRGRYAEFNLVYDRGTLFGLKTGGNIDAILMSLPPEATWS
;
A
#
# COMPACT_ATOMS: atom_id res chain seq x y z
N MET A 1 13.86 17.90 -20.22
CA MET A 1 13.30 17.08 -19.12
C MET A 1 11.91 16.68 -19.57
N THR A 2 11.56 15.40 -19.52
CA THR A 2 10.23 14.91 -19.92
C THR A 2 9.17 15.57 -19.05
N ASP A 3 8.07 16.05 -19.65
CA ASP A 3 6.91 16.49 -18.90
C ASP A 3 6.14 15.27 -18.40
N TRP A 4 6.25 14.97 -17.11
CA TRP A 4 5.60 13.83 -16.48
C TRP A 4 4.14 14.08 -16.07
N THR A 5 3.59 15.28 -16.36
CA THR A 5 2.21 15.63 -15.97
C THR A 5 1.17 14.69 -16.58
N PRO A 6 1.16 14.42 -17.91
CA PRO A 6 0.18 13.51 -18.52
C PRO A 6 0.31 12.07 -18.00
N TYR A 7 1.54 11.65 -17.71
CA TYR A 7 1.86 10.33 -17.17
C TYR A 7 1.37 10.16 -15.72
N THR A 8 1.51 11.22 -14.91
CA THR A 8 0.96 11.27 -13.56
C THR A 8 -0.57 11.16 -13.61
N THR A 9 -1.24 11.86 -14.53
CA THR A 9 -2.69 11.75 -14.71
C THR A 9 -3.10 10.32 -15.05
N ARG A 10 -2.44 9.68 -16.02
CA ARG A 10 -2.72 8.28 -16.40
C ARG A 10 -2.54 7.30 -15.25
N ALA A 11 -1.46 7.44 -14.48
CA ALA A 11 -1.23 6.61 -13.29
C ALA A 11 -2.32 6.85 -12.23
N SER A 12 -2.68 8.10 -11.96
CA SER A 12 -3.73 8.47 -11.02
C SER A 12 -5.10 7.91 -11.41
N ASP A 13 -5.42 7.90 -12.70
CA ASP A 13 -6.68 7.35 -13.20
C ASP A 13 -6.72 5.84 -13.03
N TRP A 14 -5.63 5.14 -13.33
CA TRP A 14 -5.50 3.70 -13.04
C TRP A 14 -5.68 3.40 -11.54
N PHE A 15 -5.03 4.15 -10.65
CA PHE A 15 -5.16 3.95 -9.21
C PHE A 15 -6.59 4.17 -8.71
N ARG A 16 -7.32 5.13 -9.29
CA ARG A 16 -8.75 5.33 -9.00
C ARG A 16 -9.59 4.14 -9.47
N THR A 17 -9.39 3.67 -10.70
CA THR A 17 -10.10 2.50 -11.25
C THR A 17 -9.81 1.24 -10.45
N LEU A 18 -8.56 1.01 -10.07
CA LEU A 18 -8.17 -0.14 -9.24
C LEU A 18 -8.82 -0.06 -7.85
N ARG A 19 -8.82 1.12 -7.21
CA ARG A 19 -9.52 1.36 -5.94
C ARG A 19 -10.99 0.99 -6.05
N ASP A 20 -11.68 1.48 -7.07
CA ASP A 20 -13.12 1.22 -7.26
C ASP A 20 -13.40 -0.28 -7.40
N ARG A 21 -12.57 -1.00 -8.17
CA ARG A 21 -12.69 -2.46 -8.36
C ARG A 21 -12.42 -3.24 -7.07
N ILE A 22 -11.37 -2.88 -6.33
CA ILE A 22 -11.06 -3.52 -5.04
C ILE A 22 -12.17 -3.28 -4.02
N CYS A 23 -12.65 -2.04 -3.90
CA CYS A 23 -13.74 -1.71 -2.99
C CYS A 23 -15.02 -2.48 -3.34
N ALA A 24 -15.40 -2.52 -4.62
CA ALA A 24 -16.58 -3.27 -5.07
C ALA A 24 -16.48 -4.77 -4.75
N GLU A 25 -15.29 -5.36 -4.95
CA GLU A 25 -15.03 -6.78 -4.65
C GLU A 25 -15.10 -7.06 -3.14
N PHE A 26 -14.55 -6.16 -2.31
CA PHE A 26 -14.59 -6.32 -0.85
C PHE A 26 -16.00 -6.15 -0.28
N GLU A 27 -16.79 -5.24 -0.84
CA GLU A 27 -18.21 -5.12 -0.50
C GLU A 27 -19.01 -6.35 -0.95
N ALA A 28 -18.63 -7.00 -2.06
CA ALA A 28 -19.24 -8.26 -2.48
C ALA A 28 -18.97 -9.37 -1.48
N ILE A 29 -17.73 -9.46 -0.99
CA ILE A 29 -17.35 -10.40 0.06
C ILE A 29 -18.13 -10.14 1.36
N GLU A 30 -18.35 -8.88 1.77
CA GLU A 30 -19.20 -8.57 2.93
C GLU A 30 -20.63 -9.08 2.74
N ARG A 31 -21.22 -8.87 1.56
CA ARG A 31 -22.55 -9.38 1.23
C ARG A 31 -22.61 -10.91 1.28
N GLU A 32 -21.59 -11.59 0.74
CA GLU A 32 -21.45 -13.05 0.86
C GLU A 32 -21.33 -13.51 2.32
N GLY A 33 -20.67 -12.71 3.16
CA GLY A 33 -20.57 -12.93 4.61
C GLY A 33 -21.84 -12.59 5.40
N GLY A 34 -22.87 -12.04 4.75
CA GLY A 34 -24.13 -11.62 5.39
C GLY A 34 -24.09 -10.22 6.02
N SER A 35 -23.31 -9.30 5.45
CA SER A 35 -23.20 -7.90 5.88
C SER A 35 -23.43 -6.93 4.73
N ASP A 36 -24.16 -5.85 5.00
CA ASP A 36 -24.37 -4.74 4.06
C ASP A 36 -23.32 -3.62 4.24
N ALA A 37 -22.16 -3.94 4.84
CA ALA A 37 -21.09 -2.97 5.01
C ALA A 37 -20.57 -2.48 3.64
N VAL A 38 -20.39 -1.17 3.53
CA VAL A 38 -19.91 -0.48 2.32
C VAL A 38 -18.81 0.53 2.66
N PHE A 39 -18.00 0.89 1.67
CA PHE A 39 -16.96 1.91 1.85
C PHE A 39 -17.57 3.31 1.99
N GLY A 40 -17.21 3.99 3.06
CA GLY A 40 -17.33 5.45 3.16
C GLY A 40 -16.14 6.13 2.50
N TYR A 41 -16.41 7.16 1.68
CA TYR A 41 -15.37 7.93 1.00
C TYR A 41 -15.25 9.34 1.57
N THR A 42 -14.07 9.70 2.05
CA THR A 42 -13.79 11.04 2.59
C THR A 42 -12.70 11.70 1.77
N PRO A 43 -13.01 12.76 0.99
CA PRO A 43 -12.00 13.53 0.29
C PRO A 43 -11.20 14.38 1.28
N TRP A 44 -9.94 14.65 0.95
CA TRP A 44 -9.08 15.54 1.71
C TRP A 44 -8.13 16.27 0.77
N GLN A 45 -7.67 17.44 1.20
CA GLN A 45 -6.65 18.24 0.52
C GLN A 45 -5.41 18.34 1.40
N ARG A 46 -4.23 18.37 0.78
CA ARG A 46 -2.96 18.54 1.49
C ARG A 46 -2.82 20.00 1.93
N ALA A 47 -2.43 20.26 3.17
CA ALA A 47 -2.10 21.63 3.57
C ALA A 47 -0.81 22.10 2.89
N ALA A 48 -0.71 23.39 2.57
CA ALA A 48 0.57 24.00 2.19
C ALA A 48 1.55 23.89 3.36
N VAL A 49 2.83 23.61 3.06
CA VAL A 49 3.87 23.46 4.10
C VAL A 49 4.59 24.79 4.26
N GLU A 50 4.52 25.39 5.46
CA GLU A 50 5.29 26.60 5.77
C GLU A 50 6.80 26.38 5.57
N GLY A 51 7.45 27.26 4.81
CA GLY A 51 8.89 27.19 4.53
C GLY A 51 9.29 26.28 3.35
N ALA A 52 8.35 25.56 2.74
CA ALA A 52 8.51 25.09 1.37
C ALA A 52 8.19 26.28 0.45
N GLU A 53 9.13 26.72 -0.38
CA GLU A 53 8.80 27.66 -1.45
C GLU A 53 7.86 26.92 -2.41
N ASP A 54 6.55 27.09 -2.24
CA ASP A 54 5.56 26.78 -3.26
C ASP A 54 5.74 27.80 -4.39
N LYS A 55 6.83 27.66 -5.16
CA LYS A 55 7.16 28.54 -6.30
C LYS A 55 6.05 28.61 -7.34
N GLN A 56 5.03 27.75 -7.23
CA GLN A 56 3.89 27.66 -8.14
C GLN A 56 2.55 28.09 -7.55
N GLY A 57 2.46 28.51 -6.27
CA GLY A 57 1.23 29.09 -5.69
C GLY A 57 -0.06 28.28 -5.94
N GLY A 58 0.05 26.96 -6.12
CA GLY A 58 -0.98 26.10 -6.69
C GLY A 58 -1.49 25.04 -5.71
N GLU A 59 -2.56 24.35 -6.10
CA GLU A 59 -3.14 23.23 -5.34
C GLU A 59 -2.06 22.19 -5.03
N THR A 60 -1.84 21.91 -3.76
CA THR A 60 -0.93 20.88 -3.22
C THR A 60 -1.43 19.45 -3.47
N GLY A 61 -2.60 19.33 -4.13
CA GLY A 61 -3.33 18.11 -4.35
C GLY A 61 -4.03 17.58 -3.09
N GLY A 62 -4.33 16.29 -3.11
CA GLY A 62 -5.12 15.65 -2.06
C GLY A 62 -5.37 14.18 -2.35
N GLY A 63 -6.43 13.65 -1.76
CA GLY A 63 -6.79 12.26 -1.94
C GLY A 63 -8.20 11.95 -1.50
N THR A 64 -8.53 10.67 -1.56
CA THR A 64 -9.78 10.12 -1.03
C THR A 64 -9.44 8.93 -0.16
N ARG A 65 -9.91 8.97 1.08
CA ARG A 65 -9.90 7.82 1.97
C ARG A 65 -11.13 6.98 1.72
N GLY A 66 -10.96 5.72 1.34
CA GLY A 66 -12.00 4.71 1.46
C GLY A 66 -11.83 3.98 2.79
N LEU A 67 -12.87 3.90 3.61
CA LEU A 67 -12.86 3.13 4.85
C LEU A 67 -14.13 2.29 4.95
N MET A 68 -13.99 1.01 5.28
CA MET A 68 -15.08 0.11 5.62
C MET A 68 -14.77 -0.64 6.91
N LYS A 69 -15.80 -0.83 7.73
CA LYS A 69 -15.79 -1.77 8.86
C LYS A 69 -17.02 -2.65 8.70
N GLY A 70 -16.81 -3.95 8.65
CA GLY A 70 -17.85 -4.93 8.38
C GLY A 70 -17.65 -6.22 9.15
N ARG A 71 -18.35 -7.26 8.71
CA ARG A 71 -18.35 -8.58 9.35
C ARG A 71 -17.15 -9.41 8.94
N VAL A 72 -16.71 -9.31 7.69
CA VAL A 72 -15.53 -10.04 7.17
C VAL A 72 -14.27 -9.19 7.35
N PHE A 73 -14.34 -7.92 6.96
CA PHE A 73 -13.28 -6.93 7.12
C PHE A 73 -13.53 -6.10 8.39
N GLU A 74 -12.88 -6.47 9.48
CA GLU A 74 -13.01 -5.75 10.76
C GLU A 74 -12.63 -4.26 10.62
N LYS A 75 -11.60 -3.99 9.80
CA LYS A 75 -11.25 -2.66 9.32
C LYS A 75 -10.47 -2.78 8.02
N VAL A 76 -10.93 -2.13 6.96
CA VAL A 76 -10.18 -2.03 5.71
C VAL A 76 -10.21 -0.59 5.21
N GLY A 77 -9.08 -0.12 4.71
CA GLY A 77 -9.07 1.13 3.96
C GLY A 77 -8.29 1.01 2.67
N VAL A 78 -8.78 1.74 1.68
CA VAL A 78 -8.23 1.81 0.33
C VAL A 78 -8.17 3.28 -0.04
N ASN A 79 -6.98 3.84 0.06
CA ASN A 79 -6.72 5.26 -0.11
C ASN A 79 -6.10 5.50 -1.49
N ILE A 80 -6.51 6.58 -2.14
CA ILE A 80 -5.80 7.13 -3.30
C ILE A 80 -5.38 8.57 -2.99
N SER A 81 -4.25 8.99 -3.53
CA SER A 81 -3.83 10.39 -3.45
C SER A 81 -3.02 10.80 -4.68
N THR A 82 -3.11 12.08 -5.03
CA THR A 82 -2.24 12.76 -5.98
C THR A 82 -1.89 14.10 -5.34
N VAL A 83 -0.61 14.26 -4.98
CA VAL A 83 -0.10 15.43 -4.27
C VAL A 83 1.12 15.99 -4.98
N SER A 84 1.30 17.30 -4.89
CA SER A 84 2.42 18.03 -5.50
C SER A 84 2.88 19.16 -4.58
N GLY A 85 4.06 19.71 -4.85
CA GLY A 85 4.58 20.91 -4.19
C GLY A 85 6.07 20.83 -3.92
N GLY A 86 6.56 21.63 -2.98
CA GLY A 86 7.94 21.57 -2.50
C GLY A 86 8.14 20.59 -1.33
N LEU A 87 9.30 19.92 -1.31
CA LEU A 87 9.83 19.21 -0.15
C LEU A 87 10.56 20.19 0.77
N ALA A 88 10.51 19.97 2.08
CA ALA A 88 11.36 20.69 3.02
C ALA A 88 12.85 20.42 2.73
N LYS A 89 13.72 21.41 2.89
CA LYS A 89 15.13 21.36 2.44
C LYS A 89 15.89 20.15 2.97
N ASP A 90 15.83 19.91 4.27
CA ASP A 90 16.52 18.78 4.91
C ASP A 90 15.96 17.42 4.47
N PHE A 91 14.68 17.40 4.08
CA PHE A 91 14.01 16.20 3.61
C PHE A 91 14.30 15.91 2.14
N ALA A 92 14.40 16.95 1.30
CA ALA A 92 14.67 16.81 -0.13
C ALA A 92 15.94 15.99 -0.41
N ALA A 93 16.99 16.14 0.42
CA ALA A 93 18.23 15.38 0.30
C ALA A 93 18.08 13.85 0.48
N THR A 94 16.96 13.39 1.06
CA THR A 94 16.66 11.97 1.25
C THR A 94 15.83 11.37 0.12
N ILE A 95 15.31 12.21 -0.78
CA ILE A 95 14.45 11.80 -1.89
C ILE A 95 15.26 11.77 -3.18
N ASN A 96 15.12 10.67 -3.92
CA ASN A 96 15.78 10.49 -5.20
C ASN A 96 15.44 11.61 -6.19
N GLY A 97 16.48 12.22 -6.76
CA GLY A 97 16.32 13.33 -7.70
C GLY A 97 15.84 14.65 -7.08
N ALA A 98 15.79 14.79 -5.76
CA ALA A 98 15.50 16.07 -5.11
C ALA A 98 16.76 16.65 -4.44
N SER A 99 16.80 17.97 -4.33
CA SER A 99 17.80 18.71 -3.55
C SER A 99 17.16 19.94 -2.91
N ALA A 100 17.90 20.68 -2.08
CA ALA A 100 17.40 21.93 -1.51
C ALA A 100 17.06 22.98 -2.58
N GLU A 101 17.76 22.95 -3.71
CA GLU A 101 17.57 23.84 -4.87
C GLU A 101 16.48 23.33 -5.82
N ASN A 102 16.32 22.00 -5.91
CA ASN A 102 15.35 21.31 -6.74
C ASN A 102 14.46 20.40 -5.88
N ASN A 103 13.57 21.02 -5.11
CA ASN A 103 12.72 20.34 -4.13
C ASN A 103 11.29 20.05 -4.63
N GLY A 104 10.99 20.34 -5.89
CA GLY A 104 9.67 20.08 -6.48
C GLY A 104 9.41 18.58 -6.61
N PHE A 105 8.20 18.15 -6.28
CA PHE A 105 7.77 16.76 -6.46
C PHE A 105 6.30 16.66 -6.87
N THR A 106 5.96 15.52 -7.48
CA THR A 106 4.58 15.02 -7.56
C THR A 106 4.58 13.54 -7.16
N ALA A 107 3.53 13.10 -6.46
CA ALA A 107 3.34 11.71 -6.10
C ALA A 107 1.87 11.34 -6.24
N THR A 108 1.60 10.25 -6.95
CA THR A 108 0.28 9.64 -7.04
C THR A 108 0.34 8.16 -6.66
N GLY A 109 -0.69 7.63 -6.02
CA GLY A 109 -0.68 6.24 -5.57
C GLY A 109 -1.99 5.74 -5.03
N ILE A 110 -2.07 4.42 -4.90
CA ILE A 110 -3.08 3.68 -4.13
C ILE A 110 -2.38 2.97 -2.97
N SER A 111 -2.97 2.98 -1.78
CA SER A 111 -2.50 2.22 -0.62
C SER A 111 -3.68 1.58 0.09
N LEU A 112 -3.50 0.31 0.45
CA LEU A 112 -4.52 -0.52 1.05
C LEU A 112 -3.96 -1.28 2.24
N VAL A 113 -4.75 -1.36 3.30
CA VAL A 113 -4.56 -2.31 4.39
C VAL A 113 -5.91 -2.92 4.76
N ALA A 114 -5.98 -4.24 4.87
CA ALA A 114 -7.16 -4.96 5.30
C ALA A 114 -6.86 -5.78 6.57
N HIS A 115 -7.56 -5.47 7.65
CA HIS A 115 -7.57 -6.24 8.89
C HIS A 115 -8.86 -7.05 8.96
N MET A 116 -8.70 -8.38 9.01
CA MET A 116 -9.81 -9.31 8.88
C MET A 116 -10.40 -9.66 10.24
N ALA A 117 -11.72 -9.87 10.31
CA ALA A 117 -12.40 -10.22 11.56
C ALA A 117 -12.08 -11.64 12.01
N ASN A 118 -12.04 -12.57 11.04
CA ASN A 118 -11.72 -13.98 11.27
C ASN A 118 -10.18 -14.17 11.30
N PRO A 119 -9.61 -14.76 12.37
CA PRO A 119 -8.16 -14.97 12.50
C PRO A 119 -7.59 -15.93 11.45
N HIS A 120 -8.41 -16.77 10.81
CA HIS A 120 -7.96 -17.64 9.72
C HIS A 120 -7.77 -16.90 8.40
N VAL A 121 -8.28 -15.68 8.27
CA VAL A 121 -8.06 -14.86 7.07
C VAL A 121 -6.84 -13.95 7.29
N PRO A 122 -5.83 -13.99 6.41
CA PRO A 122 -4.65 -13.14 6.55
C PRO A 122 -5.00 -11.66 6.42
N ALA A 123 -4.35 -10.81 7.23
CA ALA A 123 -4.30 -9.39 6.93
C ALA A 123 -3.43 -9.16 5.69
N VAL A 124 -3.66 -8.08 4.96
CA VAL A 124 -2.90 -7.77 3.74
C VAL A 124 -2.60 -6.28 3.65
N HIS A 125 -1.46 -5.97 3.05
CA HIS A 125 -1.11 -4.64 2.61
C HIS A 125 -0.78 -4.66 1.11
N MET A 126 -1.16 -3.59 0.41
CA MET A 126 -0.80 -3.36 -0.99
C MET A 126 -0.59 -1.86 -1.22
N ASN A 127 0.43 -1.52 -1.99
CA ASN A 127 0.64 -0.16 -2.46
C ASN A 127 1.22 -0.19 -3.88
N THR A 128 0.80 0.77 -4.70
CA THR A 128 1.51 1.13 -5.93
C THR A 128 1.49 2.64 -6.09
N ARG A 129 2.62 3.21 -6.53
CA ARG A 129 2.83 4.66 -6.60
C ARG A 129 3.73 5.04 -7.75
N PHE A 130 3.52 6.25 -8.25
CA PHE A 130 4.38 6.93 -9.22
C PHE A 130 4.83 8.27 -8.62
N LEU A 131 6.13 8.55 -8.67
CA LEU A 131 6.72 9.77 -8.13
C LEU A 131 7.55 10.48 -9.20
N THR A 132 7.56 11.80 -9.11
CA THR A 132 8.39 12.67 -9.94
C THR A 132 9.08 13.71 -9.07
N THR A 133 10.34 13.97 -9.41
CA THR A 133 11.21 15.05 -8.94
C THR A 133 11.99 15.54 -10.18
N THR A 134 13.31 15.73 -10.10
CA THR A 134 14.16 15.73 -11.31
C THR A 134 14.32 14.33 -11.92
N ARG A 135 13.85 13.28 -11.21
CA ARG A 135 13.74 11.88 -11.67
C ARG A 135 12.26 11.46 -11.72
N ALA A 136 11.96 10.30 -12.27
CA ALA A 136 10.62 9.71 -12.22
C ALA A 136 10.73 8.20 -12.04
N TRP A 137 9.92 7.62 -11.17
CA TRP A 137 9.97 6.18 -10.92
C TRP A 137 8.65 5.64 -10.35
N PHE A 138 8.46 4.34 -10.53
CA PHE A 138 7.42 3.58 -9.83
C PHE A 138 7.97 2.87 -8.59
N GLY A 139 7.09 2.69 -7.61
CA GLY A 139 7.32 1.86 -6.44
C GLY A 139 6.03 1.17 -6.03
N GLY A 140 6.12 0.11 -5.23
CA GLY A 140 4.95 -0.62 -4.80
C GLY A 140 5.26 -2.00 -4.25
N GLY A 141 4.22 -2.80 -4.18
CA GLY A 141 4.28 -4.17 -3.68
C GLY A 141 2.99 -4.56 -2.97
N ALA A 142 2.98 -5.80 -2.53
CA ALA A 142 1.95 -6.33 -1.65
C ALA A 142 2.56 -7.40 -0.75
N ASP A 143 2.07 -7.49 0.48
CA ASP A 143 2.54 -8.46 1.46
C ASP A 143 1.40 -9.02 2.30
N LEU A 144 1.50 -10.33 2.56
CA LEU A 144 0.48 -11.11 3.26
C LEU A 144 0.90 -11.35 4.71
N ASN A 145 0.00 -11.08 5.65
CA ASN A 145 0.27 -11.07 7.08
C ASN A 145 -0.71 -12.01 7.81
N PRO A 146 -0.54 -13.34 7.68
CA PRO A 146 -1.36 -14.30 8.40
C PRO A 146 -0.98 -14.36 9.88
N PRO A 147 -1.92 -14.15 10.82
CA PRO A 147 -1.67 -14.47 12.22
C PRO A 147 -1.61 -15.99 12.44
N LEU A 148 -2.30 -16.75 11.58
CA LEU A 148 -2.32 -18.21 11.50
C LEU A 148 -1.94 -18.61 10.07
N PRO A 149 -0.68 -19.03 9.82
CA PRO A 149 -0.20 -19.27 8.46
C PRO A 149 -0.75 -20.56 7.85
N TYR A 150 -1.23 -20.46 6.61
CA TYR A 150 -1.56 -21.59 5.74
C TYR A 150 -0.57 -21.62 4.58
N GLN A 151 0.05 -22.79 4.35
CA GLN A 151 1.07 -22.93 3.30
C GLN A 151 0.46 -22.72 1.91
N GLU A 152 -0.76 -23.22 1.69
CA GLU A 152 -1.48 -23.07 0.43
C GLU A 152 -1.83 -21.61 0.12
N ASP A 153 -2.22 -20.82 1.12
CA ASP A 153 -2.54 -19.40 0.92
C ASP A 153 -1.26 -18.60 0.60
N THR A 154 -0.15 -18.94 1.27
CA THR A 154 1.16 -18.35 1.01
C THR A 154 1.64 -18.68 -0.41
N ALA A 155 1.55 -19.95 -0.81
CA ALA A 155 1.98 -20.41 -2.13
C ALA A 155 1.16 -19.78 -3.25
N GLU A 156 -0.17 -19.70 -3.10
CA GLU A 156 -1.03 -19.06 -4.10
C GLU A 156 -0.77 -17.56 -4.21
N PHE A 157 -0.60 -16.85 -3.09
CA PHE A 157 -0.25 -15.42 -3.08
C PHE A 157 1.05 -15.18 -3.84
N HIS A 158 2.10 -15.91 -3.48
CA HIS A 158 3.41 -15.80 -4.13
C HIS A 158 3.39 -16.21 -5.60
N ALA A 159 2.61 -17.22 -5.98
CA ALA A 159 2.49 -17.65 -7.38
C ALA A 159 1.89 -16.56 -8.28
N GLU A 160 0.85 -15.86 -7.80
CA GLU A 160 0.20 -14.79 -8.56
C GLU A 160 1.12 -13.57 -8.75
N PHE A 161 1.84 -13.17 -7.70
CA PHE A 161 2.84 -12.10 -7.83
C PHE A 161 4.06 -12.53 -8.66
N LYS A 162 4.47 -13.80 -8.58
CA LYS A 162 5.54 -14.32 -9.44
C LYS A 162 5.14 -14.27 -10.90
N ALA A 163 3.92 -14.68 -11.25
CA ALA A 163 3.43 -14.61 -12.62
C ALA A 163 3.41 -13.17 -13.16
N ALA A 164 2.96 -12.21 -12.32
CA ALA A 164 3.01 -10.79 -12.67
C ALA A 164 4.44 -10.26 -12.85
N CYS A 165 5.41 -10.72 -12.05
CA CYS A 165 6.81 -10.35 -12.22
C CYS A 165 7.46 -10.98 -13.46
N ASP A 166 7.28 -12.29 -13.66
CA ASP A 166 7.90 -13.06 -14.75
C ASP A 166 7.50 -12.52 -16.14
N ALA A 167 6.31 -11.94 -16.27
CA ALA A 167 5.83 -11.33 -17.50
C ALA A 167 6.55 -10.01 -17.87
N HIS A 168 7.26 -9.38 -16.92
CA HIS A 168 7.89 -8.08 -17.10
C HIS A 168 9.41 -8.08 -16.93
N GLY A 169 9.98 -9.01 -16.16
CA GLY A 169 11.42 -9.13 -16.00
C GLY A 169 11.82 -10.44 -15.33
N ALA A 170 12.85 -11.09 -15.88
CA ALA A 170 13.28 -12.42 -15.44
C ALA A 170 13.78 -12.45 -13.98
N ASP A 171 14.31 -11.33 -13.45
CA ASP A 171 14.80 -11.20 -12.08
C ASP A 171 13.79 -10.53 -11.12
N TYR A 172 12.63 -10.08 -11.61
CA TYR A 172 11.73 -9.22 -10.84
C TYR A 172 11.22 -9.91 -9.58
N TYR A 173 10.73 -11.15 -9.70
CA TYR A 173 10.18 -11.85 -8.55
C TYR A 173 11.25 -12.10 -7.49
N ASP A 174 12.39 -12.67 -7.87
CA ASP A 174 13.45 -13.03 -6.93
C ASP A 174 13.99 -11.78 -6.21
N ARG A 175 14.21 -10.69 -6.95
CA ARG A 175 14.67 -9.41 -6.40
C ARG A 175 13.66 -8.77 -5.48
N PHE A 176 12.39 -8.66 -5.91
CA PHE A 176 11.37 -7.96 -5.14
C PHE A 176 10.85 -8.76 -3.96
N ARG A 177 10.86 -10.09 -4.04
CA ARG A 177 10.60 -10.96 -2.90
C ARG A 177 11.69 -10.82 -1.84
N ALA A 178 12.97 -10.91 -2.24
CA ALA A 178 14.07 -10.72 -1.30
C ALA A 178 14.00 -9.35 -0.61
N TRP A 179 13.66 -8.30 -1.37
CA TRP A 179 13.48 -6.98 -0.80
C TRP A 179 12.27 -6.89 0.15
N ALA A 180 11.16 -7.57 -0.14
CA ALA A 180 10.03 -7.66 0.78
C ALA A 180 10.42 -8.34 2.10
N ASP A 181 11.17 -9.44 2.02
CA ASP A 181 11.65 -10.17 3.20
C ASP A 181 12.53 -9.28 4.09
N GLU A 182 13.44 -8.51 3.49
CA GLU A 182 14.28 -7.53 4.21
C GLU A 182 13.47 -6.38 4.78
N TYR A 183 12.55 -5.80 4.00
CA TYR A 183 11.83 -4.59 4.35
C TYR A 183 10.82 -4.82 5.47
N PHE A 184 10.10 -5.95 5.46
CA PHE A 184 9.06 -6.27 6.45
C PHE A 184 9.57 -7.07 7.65
N TYR A 185 10.87 -7.02 7.93
CA TYR A 185 11.46 -7.57 9.14
C TYR A 185 11.25 -6.63 10.34
N ILE A 186 11.04 -7.19 11.53
CA ILE A 186 10.90 -6.46 12.79
C ILE A 186 12.16 -6.72 13.65
N PRO A 187 13.21 -5.89 13.55
CA PRO A 187 14.51 -6.16 14.18
C PRO A 187 14.45 -6.46 15.68
N HIS A 188 13.66 -5.70 16.43
CA HIS A 188 13.58 -5.85 17.88
C HIS A 188 12.78 -7.09 18.32
N ARG A 189 11.96 -7.69 17.43
CA ARG A 189 11.24 -8.96 17.66
C ARG A 189 11.90 -10.16 16.99
N LYS A 190 12.83 -9.92 16.07
CA LYS A 190 13.51 -10.94 15.26
C LYS A 190 12.54 -11.84 14.47
N VAL A 191 11.47 -11.25 13.96
CA VAL A 191 10.45 -11.92 13.14
C VAL A 191 10.06 -11.03 11.96
N HIS A 192 9.55 -11.63 10.89
CA HIS A 192 8.89 -10.88 9.82
C HIS A 192 7.45 -10.54 10.22
N ARG A 193 6.93 -9.41 9.71
CA ARG A 193 5.54 -8.97 9.93
C ARG A 193 4.52 -9.98 9.37
N GLY A 194 4.91 -10.71 8.34
CA GLY A 194 4.08 -11.70 7.66
C GLY A 194 4.92 -12.69 6.85
N VAL A 195 4.32 -13.26 5.80
CA VAL A 195 4.97 -14.21 4.87
C VAL A 195 5.51 -13.51 3.60
N GLY A 196 5.66 -12.19 3.67
CA GLY A 196 6.19 -11.37 2.59
C GLY A 196 5.25 -11.31 1.38
N GLY A 197 5.87 -11.19 0.21
CA GLY A 197 5.21 -10.96 -1.08
C GLY A 197 6.24 -10.36 -2.03
N ILE A 198 5.93 -9.19 -2.60
CA ILE A 198 6.92 -8.40 -3.35
C ILE A 198 6.99 -6.98 -2.81
N PHE A 199 8.17 -6.37 -2.86
CA PHE A 199 8.39 -4.97 -2.57
C PHE A 199 9.39 -4.40 -3.57
N TYR A 200 9.05 -3.26 -4.16
CA TYR A 200 9.91 -2.56 -5.09
C TYR A 200 9.83 -1.05 -4.89
N ASP A 201 10.95 -0.39 -5.13
CA ASP A 201 11.06 1.05 -5.27
C ASP A 201 12.13 1.34 -6.33
N HIS A 202 12.23 2.57 -6.79
CA HIS A 202 13.22 2.98 -7.79
C HIS A 202 13.14 2.18 -9.11
N LEU A 203 11.94 1.82 -9.57
CA LEU A 203 11.75 1.44 -10.98
C LEU A 203 11.80 2.70 -11.85
N GLU A 204 13.02 3.13 -12.17
CA GLU A 204 13.31 4.39 -12.85
C GLU A 204 12.71 4.47 -14.26
N CYS A 205 12.13 5.62 -14.57
CA CYS A 205 11.59 5.98 -15.87
C CYS A 205 12.51 7.02 -16.52
N GLY A 206 13.52 6.54 -17.27
CA GLY A 206 14.47 7.42 -17.98
C GLY A 206 13.87 8.12 -19.20
N ASP A 207 12.85 7.50 -19.81
CA ASP A 207 12.12 7.99 -20.97
C ASP A 207 10.67 7.44 -20.96
N GLU A 208 9.91 7.78 -22.00
CA GLU A 208 8.51 7.38 -22.15
C GLU A 208 8.35 5.86 -22.28
N ALA A 209 9.28 5.17 -22.96
CA ALA A 209 9.22 3.73 -23.15
C ALA A 209 9.44 2.97 -21.83
N ALA A 210 10.41 3.41 -21.02
CA ALA A 210 10.62 2.90 -19.67
C ALA A 210 9.40 3.16 -18.78
N TRP A 211 8.76 4.32 -18.93
CA TRP A 211 7.53 4.62 -18.21
C TRP A 211 6.40 3.65 -18.58
N GLU A 212 6.14 3.41 -19.87
CA GLU A 212 5.08 2.48 -20.31
C GLU A 212 5.32 1.06 -19.78
N ALA A 213 6.57 0.58 -19.83
CA ALA A 213 6.93 -0.74 -19.31
C ALA A 213 6.71 -0.86 -17.79
N ASN A 214 7.15 0.15 -17.02
CA ASN A 214 7.00 0.17 -15.56
C ASN A 214 5.54 0.40 -15.13
N PHE A 215 4.79 1.18 -15.90
CA PHE A 215 3.36 1.38 -15.69
C PHE A 215 2.59 0.07 -15.93
N ALA A 216 2.87 -0.64 -17.03
CA ALA A 216 2.26 -1.94 -17.30
C ALA A 216 2.56 -2.95 -16.17
N PHE A 217 3.79 -3.00 -15.66
CA PHE A 217 4.12 -3.84 -14.48
C PHE A 217 3.33 -3.42 -13.24
N THR A 218 3.22 -2.11 -13.00
CA THR A 218 2.44 -1.57 -11.88
C THR A 218 0.95 -1.93 -11.98
N GLN A 219 0.39 -1.97 -13.20
CA GLN A 219 -0.97 -2.47 -13.43
C GLN A 219 -1.06 -3.96 -13.12
N ALA A 220 -0.12 -4.77 -13.60
CA ALA A 220 -0.06 -6.21 -13.34
C ALA A 220 0.00 -6.55 -11.83
N VAL A 221 0.75 -5.77 -11.03
CA VAL A 221 0.80 -5.92 -9.56
C VAL A 221 -0.58 -5.69 -8.94
N GLY A 222 -1.31 -4.67 -9.39
CA GLY A 222 -2.67 -4.39 -8.93
C GLY A 222 -3.68 -5.48 -9.31
N GLU A 223 -3.57 -5.99 -10.54
CA GLU A 223 -4.41 -7.10 -11.02
C GLU A 223 -4.11 -8.40 -10.27
N ALA A 224 -2.85 -8.73 -10.02
CA ALA A 224 -2.45 -9.92 -9.26
C ALA A 224 -3.02 -9.89 -7.83
N PHE A 225 -2.97 -8.73 -7.16
CA PHE A 225 -3.61 -8.54 -5.87
C PHE A 225 -5.12 -8.84 -5.92
N LEU A 226 -5.82 -8.23 -6.87
CA LEU A 226 -7.28 -8.38 -7.01
C LEU A 226 -7.67 -9.80 -7.44
N ALA A 227 -6.81 -10.51 -8.16
CA ALA A 227 -7.03 -11.91 -8.52
C ALA A 227 -6.89 -12.85 -7.32
N VAL A 228 -5.90 -12.62 -6.45
CA VAL A 228 -5.53 -13.59 -5.41
C VAL A 228 -6.22 -13.35 -4.07
N PHE A 229 -6.19 -12.12 -3.55
CA PHE A 229 -6.58 -11.86 -2.18
C PHE A 229 -8.08 -12.14 -1.92
N PRO A 230 -9.03 -11.74 -2.79
CA PRO A 230 -10.44 -12.12 -2.66
C PRO A 230 -10.68 -13.63 -2.55
N ARG A 231 -9.91 -14.46 -3.27
CA ARG A 231 -10.03 -15.92 -3.20
C ARG A 231 -9.58 -16.45 -1.83
N LEU A 232 -8.47 -15.92 -1.30
CA LEU A 232 -7.98 -16.29 0.03
C LEU A 232 -8.99 -15.90 1.12
N VAL A 233 -9.60 -14.71 1.02
CA VAL A 233 -10.63 -14.26 1.97
C VAL A 233 -11.83 -15.22 1.96
N ARG A 234 -12.40 -15.50 0.78
CA ARG A 234 -13.57 -16.39 0.66
C ARG A 234 -13.31 -17.80 1.19
N ARG A 235 -12.09 -18.33 1.00
CA ARG A 235 -11.70 -19.65 1.50
C ARG A 235 -11.76 -19.73 3.03
N ARG A 236 -11.46 -18.64 3.73
CA ARG A 236 -11.21 -18.65 5.18
C ARG A 236 -12.30 -17.93 5.99
N MET A 237 -13.04 -17.00 5.40
CA MET A 237 -13.94 -16.09 6.15
C MET A 237 -15.03 -16.80 6.95
N GLY A 238 -15.46 -17.98 6.50
CA GLY A 238 -16.50 -18.80 7.16
C GLY A 238 -15.98 -19.86 8.14
N MET A 239 -14.67 -19.94 8.40
CA MET A 239 -14.12 -20.92 9.33
C MET A 239 -14.46 -20.57 10.78
N ASP A 240 -14.82 -21.57 11.57
CA ASP A 240 -14.91 -21.41 13.03
C ASP A 240 -13.53 -21.14 13.63
N PHE A 241 -13.46 -20.30 14.67
CA PHE A 241 -12.23 -19.99 15.37
C PHE A 241 -12.43 -20.02 16.89
N THR A 242 -11.35 -20.29 17.61
CA THR A 242 -11.33 -20.35 19.08
C THR A 242 -10.90 -19.01 19.69
N PRO A 243 -11.11 -18.80 21.01
CA PRO A 243 -10.53 -17.67 21.71
C PRO A 243 -8.99 -17.59 21.59
N ALA A 244 -8.31 -18.74 21.46
CA ALA A 244 -6.86 -18.78 21.27
C ALA A 244 -6.45 -18.26 19.89
N ASP A 245 -7.20 -18.61 18.83
CA ASP A 245 -6.98 -18.09 17.47
C ASP A 245 -7.13 -16.56 17.44
N LYS A 246 -8.15 -16.04 18.12
CA LYS A 246 -8.35 -14.58 18.22
C LYS A 246 -7.23 -13.91 19.02
N ALA A 247 -6.79 -14.51 20.14
CA ALA A 247 -5.67 -13.98 20.93
C ALA A 247 -4.38 -13.92 20.09
N GLN A 248 -4.07 -14.98 19.34
CA GLN A 248 -2.94 -15.01 18.40
C GLN A 248 -3.05 -13.88 17.36
N GLN A 249 -4.24 -13.63 16.81
CA GLN A 249 -4.47 -12.53 15.88
C GLN A 249 -4.19 -11.16 16.54
N LEU A 250 -4.66 -10.93 17.76
CA LEU A 250 -4.47 -9.65 18.45
C LEU A 250 -3.00 -9.39 18.79
N GLU A 251 -2.25 -10.42 19.16
CA GLU A 251 -0.80 -10.32 19.37
C GLU A 251 -0.07 -10.03 18.04
N TRP A 252 -0.47 -10.69 16.94
CA TRP A 252 0.12 -10.42 15.63
C TRP A 252 -0.20 -9.03 15.10
N ARG A 253 -1.41 -8.51 15.40
CA ARG A 253 -1.79 -7.11 15.15
C ARG A 253 -0.92 -6.13 15.96
N GLY A 254 -0.50 -6.52 17.17
CA GLY A 254 0.50 -5.77 17.96
C GLY A 254 1.83 -5.65 17.23
N ARG A 255 2.36 -6.75 16.69
CA ARG A 255 3.57 -6.76 15.84
C ARG A 255 3.41 -5.89 14.59
N TYR A 256 2.22 -5.95 13.95
CA TYR A 256 1.92 -5.11 12.78
C TYR A 256 1.96 -3.62 13.13
N ALA A 257 1.38 -3.23 14.27
CA ALA A 257 1.43 -1.86 14.77
C ALA A 257 2.86 -1.42 15.13
N GLU A 258 3.66 -2.28 15.77
CA GLU A 258 5.08 -2.03 16.05
C GLU A 258 5.86 -1.74 14.77
N PHE A 259 5.68 -2.54 13.73
CA PHE A 259 6.34 -2.29 12.45
C PHE A 259 5.95 -0.93 11.85
N ASN A 260 4.64 -0.66 11.77
CA ASN A 260 4.15 0.56 11.13
C ASN A 260 4.58 1.84 11.87
N LEU A 261 4.64 1.79 13.20
CA LEU A 261 4.99 2.97 14.00
C LEU A 261 6.50 3.19 14.13
N VAL A 262 7.32 2.14 14.02
CA VAL A 262 8.77 2.21 14.29
C VAL A 262 9.62 2.15 13.02
N TYR A 263 9.20 1.38 12.01
CA TYR A 263 10.06 1.06 10.86
C TYR A 263 9.47 1.45 9.50
N ASP A 264 8.14 1.51 9.37
CA ASP A 264 7.53 1.83 8.08
C ASP A 264 7.89 3.25 7.63
N ARG A 265 8.63 3.31 6.52
CA ARG A 265 9.11 4.57 5.95
C ARG A 265 7.93 5.43 5.49
N GLY A 266 6.87 4.82 4.96
CA GLY A 266 5.70 5.54 4.47
C GLY A 266 4.95 6.24 5.60
N THR A 267 4.68 5.52 6.69
CA THR A 267 4.03 6.07 7.89
C THR A 267 4.87 7.17 8.54
N LEU A 268 6.16 6.92 8.80
CA LEU A 268 7.04 7.94 9.40
C LEU A 268 7.18 9.19 8.51
N PHE A 269 7.24 9.00 7.20
CA PHE A 269 7.26 10.09 6.23
C PHE A 269 5.98 10.94 6.34
N GLY A 270 4.81 10.32 6.20
CA GLY A 270 3.53 11.03 6.23
C GLY A 270 3.29 11.80 7.53
N LEU A 271 3.67 11.22 8.67
CA LEU A 271 3.55 11.89 9.98
C LEU A 271 4.48 13.10 10.11
N LYS A 272 5.68 13.05 9.53
CA LYS A 272 6.66 14.14 9.59
C LYS A 272 6.36 15.27 8.59
N THR A 273 5.66 14.99 7.49
CA THR A 273 5.41 15.98 6.42
C THR A 273 4.01 16.59 6.43
N GLY A 274 3.28 16.48 7.55
CA GLY A 274 1.93 17.02 7.67
C GLY A 274 0.91 16.34 6.74
N GLY A 275 1.10 15.05 6.46
CA GLY A 275 0.11 14.27 5.72
C GLY A 275 -1.19 14.11 6.52
N ASN A 276 -2.25 13.66 5.85
CA ASN A 276 -3.53 13.41 6.53
C ASN A 276 -3.37 12.26 7.55
N ILE A 277 -3.35 12.59 8.84
CA ILE A 277 -3.07 11.65 9.92
C ILE A 277 -4.01 10.45 9.90
N ASP A 278 -5.30 10.68 9.66
CA ASP A 278 -6.29 9.61 9.62
C ASP A 278 -6.15 8.72 8.37
N ALA A 279 -5.61 9.24 7.27
CA ALA A 279 -5.26 8.44 6.09
C ALA A 279 -4.04 7.56 6.37
N ILE A 280 -3.03 8.09 7.07
CA ILE A 280 -1.79 7.40 7.41
C ILE A 280 -2.05 6.29 8.43
N LEU A 281 -2.72 6.63 9.53
CA LEU A 281 -3.02 5.69 10.62
C LEU A 281 -4.22 4.77 10.33
N MET A 282 -4.82 4.88 9.13
CA MET A 282 -5.77 3.90 8.64
C MET A 282 -5.18 2.49 8.68
N SER A 283 -3.87 2.37 8.42
CA SER A 283 -3.13 1.10 8.42
C SER A 283 -3.12 0.37 9.76
N LEU A 284 -3.36 1.06 10.90
CA LEU A 284 -3.37 0.42 12.21
C LEU A 284 -4.61 -0.47 12.39
N PRO A 285 -4.47 -1.64 13.05
CA PRO A 285 -5.60 -2.50 13.37
C PRO A 285 -6.59 -1.80 14.31
N PRO A 286 -7.88 -2.24 14.32
CA PRO A 286 -8.88 -1.71 15.25
C PRO A 286 -8.62 -2.11 16.72
N GLU A 287 -7.97 -3.26 16.94
CA GLU A 287 -7.61 -3.78 18.25
C GLU A 287 -6.30 -4.58 18.16
N ALA A 288 -5.42 -4.42 19.15
CA ALA A 288 -4.16 -5.15 19.28
C ALA A 288 -3.82 -5.33 20.76
N THR A 289 -3.07 -6.39 21.08
CA THR A 289 -2.63 -6.68 22.46
C THR A 289 -1.12 -6.88 22.54
N TRP A 290 -0.56 -6.55 23.70
CA TRP A 290 0.84 -6.82 24.06
C TRP A 290 0.86 -7.61 25.36
N SER A 291 1.51 -8.76 25.33
CA SER A 291 1.69 -9.70 26.45
C SER A 291 3.15 -9.91 26.80
#